data_AF-A0A956U0I4-F1
#
_entry.id   AF-A0A956U0I4-F1
#
_cell.length_a   1.000
_cell.length_b   1.000
_cell.length_c   1.000
_cell.angle_alpha   90.00
_cell.angle_beta   90.00
_cell.angle_gamma   90.00
#
_symmetry.space_group_name_H-M   'P 1'
#
loop_
_entity.id
_entity.type
_entity.pdbx_description
1 polymer ?
#
loop_
_entity_poly.entity_id
_entity_poly.type
_entity_poly.pdbx_seq_one_letter_code
_entity_poly.pdbx_strand_id
1 'polypeptide(L)'
;MGHAKALSSREKVKSDKPAVSTWHIIIILVIVALALFYVRFKVEGLRIGYDISRNNRAVTELRREKRILESELMMAKSPDKLETMALGLGFKYPTQEDT
;
A
#
# COMPACT_ATOMS: atom_id res chain seq x y z
N MET A 1 -2.11 86.91 34.93
CA MET A 1 -3.01 85.73 34.88
C MET A 1 -3.16 85.32 33.42
N GLY A 2 -2.92 84.04 33.10
CA GLY A 2 -3.16 83.49 31.76
C GLY A 2 -1.91 82.94 31.05
N HIS A 3 -1.13 82.09 31.72
CA HIS A 3 -0.06 81.31 31.07
C HIS A 3 -0.65 80.26 30.13
N ALA A 4 -0.14 80.29 28.90
CA ALA A 4 -0.06 79.21 27.91
C ALA A 4 -0.69 77.86 28.29
N LYS A 5 -1.77 77.51 27.59
CA LYS A 5 -2.24 76.13 27.49
C LYS A 5 -2.10 75.63 26.05
N ALA A 6 -0.86 75.62 25.57
CA ALA A 6 -0.46 74.82 24.42
C ALA A 6 -0.41 73.35 24.85
N LEU A 7 -1.58 72.73 25.00
CA LEU A 7 -1.70 71.29 25.22
C LEU A 7 -1.69 70.61 23.85
N SER A 8 -0.47 70.39 23.37
CA SER A 8 -0.03 69.20 22.63
C SER A 8 -1.17 68.22 22.36
N SER A 9 -1.86 68.40 21.23
CA SER A 9 -2.67 67.36 20.64
C SER A 9 -1.70 66.30 20.15
N ARG A 10 -1.34 65.39 21.06
CA ARG A 10 -0.43 64.28 20.82
C ARG A 10 -1.17 63.34 19.89
N GLU A 11 -0.97 63.56 18.60
CA GLU A 11 -1.37 62.67 17.53
C GLU A 11 -0.94 61.25 17.91
N LYS A 12 -1.90 60.43 18.34
CA LYS A 12 -1.65 59.02 18.62
C LYS A 12 -1.48 58.36 17.27
N VAL A 13 -0.23 58.33 16.79
CA VAL A 13 0.19 57.44 15.72
C VAL A 13 -0.18 56.02 16.16
N LYS A 14 -1.31 55.54 15.65
CA LYS A 14 -1.82 54.21 15.91
C LYS A 14 -0.88 53.30 15.13
N SER A 15 0.05 52.69 15.86
CA SER A 15 0.90 51.64 15.34
C SER A 15 -0.01 50.53 14.80
N ASP A 16 -0.13 50.45 13.48
CA ASP A 16 -0.75 49.35 12.76
C ASP A 16 0.12 48.11 12.95
N LYS A 17 0.04 47.51 14.14
CA LYS A 17 0.49 46.14 14.32
C LYS A 17 -0.52 45.29 13.54
N PRO A 18 -0.08 44.44 12.60
CA PRO A 18 -1.01 43.53 11.96
C PRO A 18 -1.62 42.69 13.07
N ALA A 19 -2.91 42.91 13.33
CA ALA A 19 -3.68 42.13 14.26
C ALA A 19 -3.89 40.76 13.60
N VAL A 20 -2.85 39.93 13.66
CA VAL A 20 -2.96 38.51 13.33
C VAL A 20 -3.90 37.95 14.37
N SER A 21 -5.18 37.90 14.03
CA SER A 21 -6.21 37.33 14.88
C SER A 21 -5.76 35.92 15.22
N THR A 22 -5.85 35.55 16.50
CA THR A 22 -5.50 34.23 17.05
C THR A 22 -6.08 33.08 16.21
N TRP A 23 -7.20 33.33 15.53
CA TRP A 23 -7.79 32.44 14.54
C TRP A 23 -6.86 32.04 13.38
N HIS A 24 -6.10 32.98 12.83
CA HIS A 24 -5.15 32.72 11.74
C HIS A 24 -4.00 31.84 12.20
N ILE A 25 -3.54 32.02 13.44
CA ILE A 25 -2.51 31.17 14.05
C ILE A 25 -3.02 29.74 14.18
N ILE A 26 -4.27 29.56 14.64
CA ILE A 26 -4.90 28.24 14.75
C ILE A 26 -5.02 27.57 13.38
N ILE A 27 -5.44 28.30 12.35
CA ILE A 27 -5.55 27.77 10.98
C ILE A 27 -4.17 27.30 10.47
N ILE A 28 -3.14 28.12 10.64
CA ILE A 28 -1.77 27.76 10.23
C ILE A 28 -1.32 26.49 10.97
N LEU A 29 -1.62 26.39 12.26
CA LEU A 29 -1.26 25.23 13.07
C LEU A 29 -1.97 23.96 12.59
N VAL A 30 -3.25 24.05 12.23
CA VAL A 30 -4.02 22.95 11.63
C VAL A 30 -3.44 22.52 10.29
N ILE A 31 -3.09 23.47 9.42
CA ILE A 31 -2.48 23.19 8.11
C ILE A 31 -1.14 22.46 8.28
N VAL A 32 -0.30 22.93 9.21
CA VAL A 32 0.98 22.30 9.51
C VAL A 32 0.79 20.89 10.06
N ALA A 33 -0.18 20.69 10.97
CA ALA A 33 -0.49 19.36 11.50
C ALA A 33 -0.93 18.39 10.41
N LEU A 34 -1.81 18.83 9.49
CA LEU A 34 -2.26 18.03 8.35
C LEU A 34 -1.11 17.70 7.39
N ALA A 35 -0.20 18.64 7.13
CA ALA A 35 0.96 18.40 6.29
C ALA A 35 1.90 17.35 6.90
N LEU A 36 2.18 17.45 8.21
CA LEU A 36 3.00 16.46 8.93
C LEU A 36 2.34 15.08 8.95
N PHE A 37 1.02 15.04 9.15
CA PHE A 37 0.25 13.81 9.11
C PHE A 37 0.29 13.15 7.73
N TYR A 38 0.11 13.93 6.66
CA TYR A 38 0.21 13.45 5.29
C TYR A 38 1.58 12.87 4.98
N VAL A 39 2.66 13.55 5.38
CA VAL A 39 4.03 13.05 5.22
C VAL A 39 4.21 11.73 5.95
N ARG A 40 3.69 11.60 7.19
CA ARG A 40 3.81 10.35 7.95
C ARG A 40 3.04 9.21 7.30
N PHE A 41 1.80 9.45 6.87
CA PHE A 41 0.99 8.47 6.14
C PHE A 41 1.63 8.04 4.82
N LYS A 42 2.21 8.97 4.07
CA LYS A 42 2.90 8.66 2.81
C LYS A 42 4.16 7.82 3.04
N VAL A 43 4.91 8.12 4.10
CA VAL A 43 6.09 7.33 4.48
C VAL A 43 5.70 5.92 4.94
N GLU A 44 4.62 5.75 5.71
CA GLU A 44 4.10 4.42 6.07
C GLU A 44 3.58 3.66 4.84
N GLY A 45 2.88 4.34 3.93
CA GLY A 45 2.38 3.74 2.69
C GLY A 45 3.50 3.22 1.77
N LEU A 46 4.63 3.93 1.71
CA LEU A 46 5.82 3.48 0.99
C LEU A 46 6.45 2.23 1.65
N ARG A 47 6.45 2.17 2.98
CA ARG A 47 6.97 1.03 3.73
C ARG A 47 6.11 -0.23 3.54
N ILE A 48 4.79 -0.06 3.56
CA ILE A 48 3.82 -1.12 3.27
C ILE A 48 3.94 -1.61 1.82
N GLY A 49 4.09 -0.69 0.84
CA GLY A 49 4.29 -1.05 -0.56
C GLY A 49 5.58 -1.86 -0.81
N TYR A 50 6.65 -1.53 -0.08
CA TYR A 50 7.91 -2.27 -0.16
C TYR A 50 7.81 -3.68 0.43
N ASP A 51 7.17 -3.83 1.58
CA ASP A 51 6.96 -5.13 2.21
C ASP A 51 6.00 -6.02 1.39
N ILE A 52 4.98 -5.43 0.77
CA ILE A 52 4.10 -6.10 -0.19
C ILE A 52 4.88 -6.57 -1.43
N SER A 53 5.76 -5.73 -1.99
CA SER A 53 6.59 -6.07 -3.14
C SER A 53 7.52 -7.25 -2.86
N ARG A 54 8.17 -7.24 -1.67
CA ARG A 54 9.10 -8.30 -1.31
C ARG A 54 8.39 -9.64 -1.07
N ASN A 55 7.23 -9.62 -0.42
CA ASN A 55 6.46 -10.83 -0.16
C ASN A 55 5.78 -11.40 -1.42
N ASN A 56 5.38 -10.53 -2.36
CA ASN A 56 4.78 -10.96 -3.63
C ASN A 56 5.73 -11.75 -4.53
N ARG A 57 7.06 -11.56 -4.41
CA ARG A 57 8.02 -12.37 -5.18
C ARG A 57 7.99 -13.83 -4.76
N ALA A 58 8.00 -14.10 -3.45
CA ALA A 58 7.93 -15.46 -2.92
C ALA A 58 6.60 -16.15 -3.29
N VAL A 59 5.49 -15.41 -3.20
CA VAL A 59 4.16 -15.93 -3.58
C VAL A 59 4.08 -16.23 -5.08
N THR A 60 4.67 -15.37 -5.93
CA THR A 60 4.70 -15.60 -7.38
C THR A 60 5.52 -16.82 -7.74
N GLU A 61 6.67 -17.01 -7.12
CA GLU A 61 7.53 -18.18 -7.35
C GLU A 61 6.83 -19.47 -6.92
N LEU A 62 6.28 -19.51 -5.69
CA LEU A 62 5.51 -20.65 -5.19
C LEU A 62 4.31 -21.00 -6.08
N ARG A 63 3.62 -20.00 -6.63
CA ARG A 63 2.52 -20.24 -7.59
C ARG A 63 2.99 -20.76 -8.94
N ARG A 64 4.23 -20.44 -9.34
CA ARG A 64 4.84 -20.96 -10.56
C ARG A 64 5.22 -22.42 -10.37
N GLU A 65 5.93 -22.73 -9.28
CA GLU A 65 6.31 -24.08 -8.90
C GLU A 65 5.08 -24.98 -8.76
N LYS A 66 4.03 -24.51 -8.07
CA LYS A 66 2.76 -25.26 -7.96
C LYS A 66 2.19 -25.66 -9.32
N ARG A 67 2.16 -24.72 -10.28
CA ARG A 67 1.62 -24.99 -11.62
C ARG A 67 2.45 -26.00 -12.40
N ILE A 68 3.78 -25.94 -12.26
CA ILE A 68 4.68 -26.92 -12.86
C ILE A 68 4.38 -28.30 -12.27
N LEU A 69 4.30 -28.40 -10.94
CA LEU A 69 4.03 -29.65 -10.24
C LEU A 69 2.67 -30.25 -10.58
N GLU A 70 1.63 -29.43 -10.71
CA GLU A 70 0.30 -29.86 -11.16
C GLU A 70 0.35 -30.40 -12.59
N SER A 71 1.11 -29.76 -13.48
CA SER A 71 1.32 -30.24 -14.85
C SER A 71 2.05 -31.58 -14.86
N GLU A 72 3.13 -31.71 -14.09
CA GLU A 72 3.89 -32.97 -13.98
C GLU A 72 3.02 -34.10 -13.41
N LEU A 73 2.20 -33.80 -12.40
CA LEU A 73 1.25 -34.76 -11.84
C LEU A 73 0.24 -35.22 -12.89
N MET A 74 -0.33 -34.29 -13.67
CA MET A 74 -1.27 -34.62 -14.73
C MET A 74 -0.61 -35.46 -15.83
N MET A 75 0.63 -35.13 -16.20
CA MET A 75 1.40 -35.92 -17.15
C MET A 75 1.71 -37.33 -16.62
N ALA A 76 2.04 -37.45 -15.33
CA ALA A 76 2.30 -38.75 -14.70
C ALA A 76 1.04 -39.62 -14.58
N LYS A 77 -0.12 -38.98 -14.34
CA LYS A 77 -1.43 -39.64 -14.27
C LYS A 77 -2.11 -39.77 -15.64
N SER A 78 -1.44 -39.45 -16.74
CA SER A 78 -2.09 -39.49 -18.05
C SER A 78 -2.51 -40.93 -18.37
N PRO A 79 -3.68 -41.14 -19.00
CA PRO A 79 -4.19 -42.46 -19.34
C PRO A 79 -3.15 -43.27 -20.13
N ASP A 80 -2.49 -42.67 -21.11
CA ASP A 80 -1.45 -43.32 -21.93
C ASP A 80 -0.28 -43.85 -21.08
N LYS A 81 0.17 -43.09 -20.06
CA LYS A 81 1.24 -43.50 -19.15
C LYS A 81 0.78 -44.65 -18.26
N LEU A 82 -0.44 -44.57 -17.76
CA LEU A 82 -1.05 -45.61 -16.94
C LEU A 82 -1.27 -46.89 -17.73
N GLU A 83 -1.72 -46.79 -18.98
CA GLU A 83 -1.89 -47.90 -19.91
C GLU A 83 -0.54 -48.55 -20.22
N THR A 84 0.48 -47.77 -20.57
CA THR A 84 1.83 -48.28 -20.84
C THR A 84 2.39 -49.01 -19.62
N MET A 85 2.18 -48.47 -18.41
CA MET A 85 2.59 -49.10 -17.17
C MET A 85 1.80 -50.38 -16.87
N ALA A 86 0.48 -50.39 -17.11
CA ALA A 86 -0.36 -51.56 -16.93
C ALA A 86 0.02 -52.69 -17.90
N LEU A 87 0.26 -52.38 -19.18
CA LEU A 87 0.75 -53.33 -20.17
C LEU A 87 2.12 -53.90 -19.77
N GLY A 88 3.03 -53.05 -19.25
CA GLY A 88 4.33 -53.49 -18.74
C GLY A 88 4.25 -54.37 -17.49
N LEU A 89 3.19 -54.23 -16.69
CA LEU A 89 2.87 -55.09 -15.54
C LEU A 89 2.13 -56.38 -15.94
N GLY A 90 1.88 -56.61 -17.23
CA GLY A 90 1.25 -57.82 -17.75
C GLY A 90 -0.27 -57.80 -17.79
N PHE A 91 -0.90 -56.64 -17.52
CA PHE A 91 -2.34 -56.46 -17.76
C PHE A 91 -2.62 -56.49 -19.26
N LYS A 92 -3.76 -57.05 -19.64
CA LYS A 92 -4.22 -57.15 -21.04
C LYS A 92 -5.59 -56.49 -21.15
N TYR A 93 -5.90 -56.00 -22.34
CA TYR A 93 -7.24 -55.49 -22.62
C TYR A 93 -8.28 -56.61 -22.47
N PRO A 94 -9.41 -56.34 -21.80
CA PRO A 94 -10.48 -57.32 -21.68
C PRO A 94 -11.00 -57.68 -23.08
N THR A 95 -11.15 -58.97 -23.31
CA THR A 95 -11.71 -59.51 -24.56
C THR A 95 -13.17 -59.89 -24.37
N GLN A 96 -13.89 -60.16 -25.46
CA GLN A 96 -15.31 -60.54 -25.42
C GLN A 96 -15.57 -61.86 -24.67
N GLU A 97 -14.52 -62.61 -24.34
CA GLU A 97 -14.59 -63.84 -23.55
C GLU A 97 -14.43 -63.60 -22.03
N ASP A 98 -14.13 -62.36 -21.61
CA ASP A 98 -13.90 -61.98 -20.20
C ASP A 98 -15.12 -61.32 -19.53
N THR A 99 -16.28 -61.26 -20.21
CA THR A 99 -17.56 -60.71 -19.72
C THR A 99 -18.55 -61.76 -19.27
#